data_AF-A0A4Q3WFE1-F1
#
_entry.id   AF-A0A4Q3WFE1-F1
#
_cell.length_a   1.000
_cell.length_b   1.000
_cell.length_c   1.000
_cell.angle_alpha   90.00
_cell.angle_beta   90.00
_cell.angle_gamma   90.00
#
_symmetry.space_group_name_H-M   'P 1'
#
loop_
_entity.id
_entity.type
_entity.pdbx_description
1 polymer ?
#
loop_
_entity_poly.entity_id
_entity_poly.type
_entity_poly.pdbx_seq_one_letter_code
_entity_poly.pdbx_strand_id
1 'polypeptide(L)'
;RLVMSNSTSSGQTGSINPTHLVEQATQAWQKTLEKLASQNPQQSLEQAQAMQPVLQAFANAAQSLTENPHALVQSTLQWHQAHLALGANLLEQMLGRTTTPVAIPAKGDNRFTNEGWNTGVFDLMKQSYLLTSNYLTTLLGQSKNLSDFDRSHVDFYTRQFVDALSPSNFLATNPEAISTALSSGGQSLVEGFQNFLADVQRGKISTTDYQQFVVGKNIAVTPGEVVFRNHLIELIQYTPTTKQVHAKPLVICPPWINRFYILDLQPANSYVKYMVEQGFTVFMVSWKNPTAEYRDVGFENYITDGLYKAIDTACAISGESSVNAVGYCIGGTMLSAALSVMQQNNDTRINSATFFTTLTDFSKAGELCLFTDDAQLDALDARMSRDGILSGKAMGTTFSMMRANDMIWSFVVNNYLLGKQPFPFD
;
A
#
# COMPACT_ATOMS: atom_id res chain seq x y z
N ARG A 1 35.52 58.38 18.10
CA ARG A 1 35.74 59.05 16.79
C ARG A 1 35.32 58.07 15.72
N LEU A 2 34.11 58.28 15.20
CA LEU A 2 33.60 57.67 13.97
C LEU A 2 34.47 58.12 12.80
N VAL A 3 34.84 57.20 11.90
CA VAL A 3 34.92 57.51 10.47
C VAL A 3 34.19 56.39 9.74
N MET A 4 33.10 56.78 9.10
CA MET A 4 32.29 55.97 8.20
C MET A 4 33.04 55.76 6.88
N SER A 5 32.92 54.58 6.29
CA SER A 5 33.02 54.42 4.84
C SER A 5 31.78 53.67 4.36
N ASN A 6 30.86 54.43 3.77
CA ASN A 6 29.71 53.91 3.04
C ASN A 6 30.19 53.18 1.79
N SER A 7 29.92 51.88 1.69
CA SER A 7 29.79 51.21 0.39
C SER A 7 28.40 50.58 0.33
N THR A 8 27.57 51.17 -0.51
CA THR A 8 26.25 50.74 -0.93
C THR A 8 26.22 49.24 -1.26
N SER A 9 25.63 48.41 -0.40
CA SER A 9 25.22 47.05 -0.74
C SER A 9 23.91 47.13 -1.53
N SER A 10 24.02 47.15 -2.86
CA SER A 10 22.92 46.80 -3.74
C SER A 10 22.41 45.41 -3.35
N GLY A 11 21.14 45.32 -2.95
CA GLY A 11 20.47 44.05 -2.69
C GLY A 11 20.47 43.18 -3.94
N GLN A 12 21.30 42.15 -3.94
CA GLN A 12 21.10 41.00 -4.80
C GLN A 12 20.09 40.09 -4.09
N THR A 13 18.81 40.25 -4.42
CA THR A 13 17.86 39.14 -4.33
C THR A 13 18.38 38.04 -5.25
N GLY A 14 19.11 37.07 -4.69
CA GLY A 14 19.55 35.89 -5.42
C GLY A 14 18.32 35.18 -5.96
N SER A 15 18.05 35.36 -7.25
CA SER A 15 16.98 34.64 -7.93
C SER A 15 17.34 33.16 -7.86
N ILE A 16 16.59 32.41 -7.06
CA ILE A 16 16.63 30.96 -7.05
C ILE A 16 16.28 30.52 -8.48
N ASN A 17 17.28 30.06 -9.23
CA ASN A 17 17.08 29.58 -10.60
C ASN A 17 16.37 28.22 -10.52
N PRO A 18 15.08 28.12 -10.89
CA PRO A 18 14.30 26.90 -10.71
C PRO A 18 14.88 25.71 -11.48
N THR A 19 15.53 25.98 -12.62
CA THR A 19 16.18 24.96 -13.46
C THR A 19 17.36 24.31 -12.75
N HIS A 20 18.15 25.10 -12.02
CA HIS A 20 19.29 24.62 -11.24
C HIS A 20 18.87 23.78 -10.03
N LEU A 21 17.74 24.14 -9.39
CA LEU A 21 17.16 23.31 -8.32
C LEU A 21 16.65 21.96 -8.84
N VAL A 22 16.02 21.93 -10.02
CA VAL A 22 15.53 20.70 -10.65
C VAL A 22 16.68 19.76 -11.05
N GLU A 23 17.78 20.29 -11.58
CA GLU A 23 18.98 19.51 -11.88
C GLU A 23 19.61 18.92 -10.61
N GLN A 24 19.72 19.70 -9.54
CA GLN A 24 20.25 19.23 -8.26
C GLN A 24 19.37 18.15 -7.63
N ALA A 25 18.05 18.30 -7.68
CA ALA A 25 17.11 17.29 -7.20
C ALA A 25 17.21 15.98 -8.01
N THR A 26 17.33 16.08 -9.34
CA THR A 26 17.48 14.91 -10.24
C THR A 26 18.80 14.17 -10.02
N GLN A 27 19.90 14.88 -9.81
CA GLN A 27 21.20 14.27 -9.49
C GLN A 27 21.22 13.63 -8.10
N ALA A 28 20.60 14.27 -7.10
CA ALA A 28 20.44 13.69 -5.77
C ALA A 28 19.61 12.40 -5.81
N TRP A 29 18.57 12.38 -6.66
CA TRP A 29 17.74 11.20 -6.92
C TRP A 29 18.55 10.04 -7.52
N GLN A 30 19.31 10.27 -8.59
CA GLN A 30 20.15 9.24 -9.21
C GLN A 30 21.18 8.65 -8.23
N LYS A 31 21.90 9.50 -7.49
CA LYS A 31 22.89 9.04 -6.50
C LYS A 31 22.25 8.23 -5.37
N THR A 32 21.01 8.52 -5.01
CA THR A 32 20.28 7.77 -3.99
C THR A 32 19.90 6.38 -4.49
N LEU A 33 19.46 6.26 -5.75
CA LEU A 33 19.17 4.98 -6.39
C LEU A 33 20.42 4.09 -6.50
N GLU A 34 21.55 4.64 -6.93
CA GLU A 34 22.83 3.93 -7.00
C GLU A 34 23.30 3.44 -5.62
N LYS A 35 23.17 4.30 -4.61
CA LYS A 35 23.54 3.96 -3.23
C LYS A 35 22.66 2.84 -2.66
N LEU A 36 21.36 2.87 -2.93
CA LEU A 36 20.42 1.82 -2.50
C LEU A 36 20.71 0.47 -3.18
N ALA A 37 21.08 0.48 -4.47
CA ALA A 37 21.48 -0.73 -5.19
C ALA A 37 22.79 -1.36 -4.65
N SER A 38 23.71 -0.53 -4.14
CA SER A 38 25.03 -0.97 -3.67
C SER A 38 25.08 -1.52 -2.23
N GLN A 39 24.03 -1.34 -1.43
CA GLN A 39 24.10 -1.55 0.02
C GLN A 39 23.89 -3.00 0.50
N ASN A 40 23.45 -3.94 -0.35
CA ASN A 40 23.34 -5.36 0.00
C ASN A 40 23.43 -6.28 -1.24
N PRO A 41 24.65 -6.71 -1.63
CA PRO A 41 24.87 -7.56 -2.81
C PRO A 41 24.12 -8.90 -2.78
N GLN A 42 23.91 -9.45 -1.59
CA GLN A 42 23.25 -10.73 -1.39
C GLN A 42 21.72 -10.59 -1.48
N GLN A 43 21.18 -9.46 -1.00
CA GLN A 43 19.76 -9.13 -1.14
C GLN A 43 19.40 -8.79 -2.59
N SER A 44 20.32 -8.17 -3.35
CA SER A 44 20.14 -7.97 -4.79
C SER A 44 20.17 -9.29 -5.57
N LEU A 45 20.93 -10.30 -5.11
CA LEU A 45 20.95 -11.62 -5.73
C LEU A 45 19.65 -12.38 -5.46
N GLU A 46 19.16 -12.39 -4.22
CA GLU A 46 17.85 -12.95 -3.84
C GLU A 46 16.71 -12.29 -4.64
N GLN A 47 16.75 -10.96 -4.80
CA GLN A 47 15.77 -10.22 -5.62
C GLN A 47 15.87 -10.57 -7.12
N ALA A 48 17.08 -10.71 -7.65
CA ALA A 48 17.28 -11.09 -9.05
C ALA A 48 16.74 -12.52 -9.32
N GLN A 49 16.94 -13.45 -8.38
CA GLN A 49 16.41 -14.81 -8.46
C GLN A 49 14.88 -14.81 -8.37
N ALA A 50 14.29 -14.04 -7.45
CA ALA A 50 12.84 -13.90 -7.33
C ALA A 50 12.18 -13.27 -8.58
N MET A 51 12.93 -12.55 -9.40
CA MET A 51 12.46 -11.98 -10.68
C MET A 51 12.62 -12.90 -11.87
N GLN A 52 13.34 -14.02 -11.75
CA GLN A 52 13.56 -14.94 -12.85
C GLN A 52 12.25 -15.54 -13.40
N PRO A 53 11.29 -16.00 -12.57
CA PRO A 53 9.99 -16.47 -13.07
C PRO A 53 9.21 -15.38 -13.81
N VAL A 54 9.30 -14.13 -13.34
CA VAL A 54 8.66 -12.98 -13.99
C VAL A 54 9.27 -12.73 -15.38
N LEU A 55 10.60 -12.69 -15.48
CA LEU A 55 11.29 -12.53 -16.75
C LEU A 55 10.94 -13.64 -17.74
N GLN A 56 10.81 -14.88 -17.26
CA GLN A 56 10.38 -16.01 -18.09
C GLN A 56 8.93 -15.86 -18.54
N ALA A 57 8.03 -15.41 -17.67
CA ALA A 57 6.64 -15.13 -18.03
C ALA A 57 6.54 -14.08 -19.16
N PHE A 58 7.35 -13.02 -19.09
CA PHE A 58 7.46 -12.03 -20.17
C PHE A 58 8.04 -12.62 -21.47
N ALA A 59 9.04 -13.50 -21.38
CA ALA A 59 9.57 -14.19 -22.56
C ALA A 59 8.51 -15.09 -23.22
N ASN A 60 7.73 -15.83 -22.42
CA ASN A 60 6.61 -16.67 -22.90
C ASN A 60 5.52 -15.80 -23.55
N ALA A 61 5.18 -14.65 -22.95
CA ALA A 61 4.22 -13.71 -23.54
C ALA A 61 4.73 -13.12 -24.86
N ALA A 62 6.00 -12.73 -24.94
CA ALA A 62 6.60 -12.25 -26.17
C ALA A 62 6.56 -13.33 -27.27
N GLN A 63 6.91 -14.58 -26.95
CA GLN A 63 6.80 -15.70 -27.88
C GLN A 63 5.35 -15.92 -28.33
N SER A 64 4.39 -15.94 -27.42
CA SER A 64 2.96 -16.08 -27.72
C SER A 64 2.45 -15.01 -28.70
N LEU A 65 2.92 -13.77 -28.56
CA LEU A 65 2.59 -12.68 -29.48
C LEU A 65 3.19 -12.89 -30.87
N THR A 66 4.40 -13.47 -30.98
CA THR A 66 4.98 -13.84 -32.28
C THR A 66 4.18 -14.94 -32.99
N GLU A 67 3.54 -15.84 -32.23
CA GLU A 67 2.65 -16.88 -32.76
C GLU A 67 1.28 -16.32 -33.19
N ASN A 68 0.97 -15.07 -32.83
CA ASN A 68 -0.25 -14.38 -33.21
C ASN A 68 0.04 -13.03 -33.90
N PRO A 69 0.72 -13.04 -35.07
CA PRO A 69 1.17 -11.82 -35.73
C PRO A 69 0.01 -10.92 -36.17
N HIS A 70 -1.16 -11.50 -36.47
CA HIS A 70 -2.36 -10.73 -36.79
C HIS A 70 -2.80 -9.84 -35.64
N ALA A 71 -2.82 -10.36 -34.41
CA ALA A 71 -3.21 -9.60 -33.22
C ALA A 71 -2.23 -8.46 -32.92
N LEU A 72 -0.92 -8.72 -33.05
CA LEU A 72 0.11 -7.70 -32.93
C LEU A 72 -0.07 -6.58 -33.97
N VAL A 73 -0.24 -6.92 -35.25
CA VAL A 73 -0.45 -5.94 -36.33
C VAL A 73 -1.74 -5.15 -36.11
N GLN A 74 -2.83 -5.82 -35.77
CA GLN A 74 -4.12 -5.17 -35.53
C GLN A 74 -4.05 -4.18 -34.36
N SER A 75 -3.51 -4.59 -33.22
CA SER A 75 -3.36 -3.73 -32.04
C SER A 75 -2.43 -2.54 -32.31
N THR A 76 -1.35 -2.78 -33.06
CA THR A 76 -0.39 -1.72 -33.44
C THR A 76 -1.03 -0.72 -34.40
N LEU A 77 -1.81 -1.20 -35.38
CA LEU A 77 -2.55 -0.34 -36.30
C LEU A 77 -3.60 0.50 -35.57
N GLN A 78 -4.35 -0.09 -34.64
CA GLN A 78 -5.31 0.62 -33.80
C GLN A 78 -4.63 1.71 -32.96
N TRP A 79 -3.49 1.39 -32.35
CA TRP A 79 -2.68 2.36 -31.60
C TRP A 79 -2.20 3.53 -32.46
N HIS A 80 -1.70 3.25 -33.68
CA HIS A 80 -1.32 4.29 -34.65
C HIS A 80 -2.51 5.15 -35.08
N GLN A 81 -3.65 4.54 -35.41
CA GLN A 81 -4.87 5.26 -35.79
C GLN A 81 -5.33 6.20 -34.66
N ALA A 82 -5.28 5.74 -33.40
CA ALA A 82 -5.63 6.56 -32.25
C ALA A 82 -4.64 7.72 -32.06
N HIS A 83 -3.34 7.51 -32.27
CA HIS A 83 -2.35 8.60 -32.20
C HIS A 83 -2.50 9.61 -33.35
N LEU A 84 -2.87 9.17 -34.56
CA LEU A 84 -3.19 10.07 -35.67
C LEU A 84 -4.44 10.90 -35.36
N ALA A 85 -5.49 10.29 -34.80
CA ALA A 85 -6.69 11.00 -34.36
C ALA A 85 -6.36 12.02 -33.26
N LEU A 86 -5.47 11.67 -32.33
CA LEU A 86 -5.01 12.57 -31.28
C LEU A 86 -4.23 13.76 -31.85
N GLY A 87 -3.35 13.52 -32.84
CA GLY A 87 -2.65 14.58 -33.56
C GLY A 87 -3.60 15.49 -34.34
N ALA A 88 -4.64 14.94 -34.98
CA ALA A 88 -5.68 15.72 -35.64
C ALA A 88 -6.46 16.58 -34.65
N ASN A 89 -6.83 16.04 -33.48
CA ASN A 89 -7.48 16.80 -32.42
C ASN A 89 -6.62 17.98 -31.95
N LEU A 90 -5.30 17.80 -31.81
CA LEU A 90 -4.41 18.89 -31.43
C LEU A 90 -4.43 20.03 -32.46
N LEU A 91 -4.43 19.72 -33.77
CA LEU A 91 -4.53 20.72 -34.83
C LEU A 91 -5.87 21.46 -34.77
N GLU A 92 -6.96 20.74 -34.58
CA GLU A 92 -8.31 21.30 -34.43
C GLU A 92 -8.41 22.22 -33.20
N GLN A 93 -7.82 21.83 -32.07
CA GLN A 93 -7.72 22.66 -30.86
C GLN A 93 -6.88 23.92 -31.09
N MET A 94 -5.76 23.83 -31.82
CA MET A 94 -4.95 25.00 -32.20
C MET A 94 -5.71 25.99 -33.08
N LEU A 95 -6.70 25.51 -33.86
CA LEU A 95 -7.62 26.34 -34.64
C LEU A 95 -8.80 26.88 -33.80
N GLY A 96 -8.81 26.66 -32.48
CA GLY A 96 -9.85 27.11 -31.56
C GLY A 96 -11.12 26.27 -31.59
N ARG A 97 -11.10 25.06 -32.18
CA ARG A 97 -12.25 24.16 -32.22
C ARG A 97 -12.29 23.23 -31.01
N THR A 98 -13.49 22.92 -30.55
CA THR A 98 -13.72 21.92 -29.49
C THR A 98 -13.63 20.51 -30.09
N THR A 99 -12.87 19.63 -29.44
CA THR A 99 -12.66 18.25 -29.88
C THR A 99 -13.07 17.25 -28.82
N THR A 100 -13.60 16.11 -29.23
CA THR A 100 -13.84 14.98 -28.31
C THR A 100 -12.52 14.25 -28.02
N PRO A 101 -12.16 14.00 -26.74
CA PRO A 101 -10.94 13.25 -26.40
C PRO A 101 -10.93 11.86 -27.03
N VAL A 102 -9.77 11.43 -27.51
CA VAL A 102 -9.56 10.08 -28.09
C VAL A 102 -9.43 9.03 -26.97
N ALA A 103 -8.88 9.44 -25.82
CA ALA A 103 -8.77 8.60 -24.64
C ALA A 103 -9.18 9.38 -23.38
N ILE A 104 -9.86 8.70 -22.46
CA ILE A 104 -10.22 9.22 -21.15
C ILE A 104 -9.70 8.31 -20.04
N PRO A 105 -9.36 8.84 -18.86
CA PRO A 105 -8.95 8.04 -17.72
C PRO A 105 -10.02 7.01 -17.33
N ALA A 106 -9.59 5.86 -16.82
CA ALA A 106 -10.51 4.85 -16.29
C ALA A 106 -11.27 5.40 -15.06
N LYS A 107 -12.45 4.84 -14.79
CA LYS A 107 -13.23 5.21 -13.60
C LYS A 107 -12.41 4.94 -12.33
N GLY A 108 -12.19 5.96 -11.52
CA GLY A 108 -11.39 5.89 -10.29
C GLY A 108 -9.91 6.28 -10.44
N ASP A 109 -9.43 6.56 -11.67
CA ASP A 109 -8.08 7.09 -11.87
C ASP A 109 -8.00 8.58 -11.50
N ASN A 110 -7.50 8.85 -10.31
CA ASN A 110 -7.43 10.21 -9.77
C ASN A 110 -6.24 11.04 -10.27
N ARG A 111 -5.29 10.43 -11.01
CA ARG A 111 -4.05 11.08 -11.47
C ARG A 111 -4.30 12.28 -12.38
N PHE A 112 -5.39 12.26 -13.14
CA PHE A 112 -5.70 13.22 -14.20
C PHE A 112 -6.90 14.12 -13.86
N THR A 113 -7.19 14.33 -12.57
CA THR A 113 -8.37 15.07 -12.10
C THR A 113 -8.20 16.60 -12.15
N ASN A 114 -6.97 17.10 -12.04
CA ASN A 114 -6.69 18.54 -12.14
C ASN A 114 -7.02 19.08 -13.55
N GLU A 115 -7.66 20.26 -13.63
CA GLU A 115 -8.08 20.86 -14.91
C GLU A 115 -6.93 21.10 -15.90
N GLY A 116 -5.71 21.33 -15.40
CA GLY A 116 -4.52 21.52 -16.24
C GLY A 116 -4.24 20.34 -17.17
N TRP A 117 -4.67 19.13 -16.82
CA TRP A 117 -4.57 17.94 -17.67
C TRP A 117 -5.45 17.98 -18.92
N ASN A 118 -6.36 18.94 -19.03
CA ASN A 118 -7.23 19.13 -20.20
C ASN A 118 -6.77 20.31 -21.07
N THR A 119 -5.51 20.76 -20.91
CA THR A 119 -4.97 21.92 -21.62
C THR A 119 -3.69 21.60 -22.39
N GLY A 120 -3.65 22.05 -23.65
CA GLY A 120 -2.45 22.08 -24.51
C GLY A 120 -1.63 20.78 -24.50
N VAL A 121 -0.33 20.91 -24.21
CA VAL A 121 0.60 19.78 -24.22
C VAL A 121 0.30 18.72 -23.15
N PHE A 122 -0.32 19.09 -22.03
CA PHE A 122 -0.65 18.15 -20.96
C PHE A 122 -1.81 17.24 -21.35
N ASP A 123 -2.80 17.75 -22.09
CA ASP A 123 -3.88 16.93 -22.65
C ASP A 123 -3.34 15.92 -23.67
N LEU A 124 -2.42 16.36 -24.54
CA LEU A 124 -1.72 15.48 -25.49
C LEU A 124 -0.93 14.38 -24.77
N MET A 125 -0.14 14.72 -23.75
CA MET A 125 0.65 13.77 -22.97
C MET A 125 -0.24 12.76 -22.25
N LYS A 126 -1.30 13.23 -21.57
CA LYS A 126 -2.30 12.37 -20.90
C LYS A 126 -2.89 11.37 -21.89
N GLN A 127 -3.43 11.85 -23.01
CA GLN A 127 -4.12 10.97 -23.96
C GLN A 127 -3.13 9.99 -24.63
N SER A 128 -1.92 10.42 -24.99
CA SER A 128 -0.90 9.53 -25.55
C SER A 128 -0.47 8.45 -24.56
N TYR A 129 -0.30 8.80 -23.29
CA TYR A 129 -0.05 7.84 -22.21
C TYR A 129 -1.20 6.83 -22.08
N LEU A 130 -2.45 7.29 -22.00
CA LEU A 130 -3.62 6.41 -21.87
C LEU A 130 -3.77 5.47 -23.08
N LEU A 131 -3.53 5.97 -24.29
CA LEU A 131 -3.56 5.14 -25.51
C LEU A 131 -2.47 4.06 -25.47
N THR A 132 -1.27 4.40 -25.01
CA THR A 132 -0.15 3.46 -24.92
C THR A 132 -0.37 2.43 -23.80
N SER A 133 -0.87 2.86 -22.64
CA SER A 133 -1.31 1.98 -21.55
C SER A 133 -2.35 0.97 -22.03
N ASN A 134 -3.42 1.46 -22.68
CA ASN A 134 -4.49 0.59 -23.20
C ASN A 134 -3.99 -0.35 -24.29
N TYR A 135 -3.05 0.09 -25.13
CA TYR A 135 -2.42 -0.76 -26.14
C TYR A 135 -1.63 -1.90 -25.49
N LEU A 136 -0.79 -1.62 -24.49
CA LEU A 136 -0.01 -2.65 -23.79
C LEU A 136 -0.92 -3.69 -23.13
N THR A 137 -1.96 -3.24 -22.40
CA THR A 137 -2.93 -4.15 -21.77
C THR A 137 -3.71 -4.97 -22.81
N THR A 138 -4.13 -4.35 -23.91
CA THR A 138 -4.86 -5.02 -24.99
C THR A 138 -3.99 -6.07 -25.68
N LEU A 139 -2.74 -5.71 -25.99
CA LEU A 139 -1.78 -6.59 -26.64
C LEU A 139 -1.52 -7.82 -25.77
N LEU A 140 -1.24 -7.62 -24.48
CA LEU A 140 -1.00 -8.71 -23.54
C LEU A 140 -2.23 -9.60 -23.36
N GLY A 141 -3.44 -9.01 -23.34
CA GLY A 141 -4.69 -9.76 -23.31
C GLY A 141 -4.90 -10.69 -24.51
N GLN A 142 -4.31 -10.37 -25.67
CA GLN A 142 -4.38 -11.18 -26.90
C GLN A 142 -3.37 -12.34 -26.95
N SER A 143 -2.46 -12.43 -25.98
CA SER A 143 -1.53 -13.56 -25.84
C SER A 143 -2.32 -14.85 -25.62
N LYS A 144 -2.02 -15.89 -26.42
CA LYS A 144 -2.64 -17.22 -26.35
C LYS A 144 -1.72 -18.23 -25.67
N ASN A 145 -2.29 -19.32 -25.16
CA ASN A 145 -1.53 -20.44 -24.61
C ASN A 145 -0.58 -20.10 -23.43
N LEU A 146 -0.81 -18.97 -22.75
CA LEU A 146 -0.12 -18.68 -21.50
C LEU A 146 -0.73 -19.50 -20.38
N SER A 147 0.12 -20.00 -19.49
CA SER A 147 -0.32 -20.52 -18.20
C SER A 147 -1.02 -19.41 -17.40
N ASP A 148 -1.89 -19.78 -16.46
CA ASP A 148 -2.52 -18.81 -15.55
C ASP A 148 -1.45 -18.02 -14.77
N PHE A 149 -0.37 -18.71 -14.37
CA PHE A 149 0.81 -18.11 -13.75
C PHE A 149 1.42 -17.00 -14.62
N ASP A 150 1.80 -17.30 -15.87
CA ASP A 150 2.45 -16.34 -16.76
C ASP A 150 1.54 -15.14 -17.04
N ARG A 151 0.25 -15.42 -17.29
CA ARG A 151 -0.74 -14.38 -17.56
C ARG A 151 -0.87 -13.41 -16.40
N SER A 152 -1.02 -13.91 -15.17
CA SER A 152 -1.18 -13.05 -14.00
C SER A 152 0.08 -12.24 -13.68
N HIS A 153 1.29 -12.81 -13.86
CA HIS A 153 2.55 -12.09 -13.65
C HIS A 153 2.74 -10.98 -14.69
N VAL A 154 2.60 -11.29 -15.97
CA VAL A 154 2.79 -10.33 -17.06
C VAL A 154 1.81 -9.17 -16.96
N ASP A 155 0.54 -9.46 -16.66
CA ASP A 155 -0.51 -8.46 -16.47
C ASP A 155 -0.21 -7.56 -15.26
N PHE A 156 0.14 -8.14 -14.11
CA PHE A 156 0.50 -7.38 -12.91
C PHE A 156 1.72 -6.48 -13.12
N TYR A 157 2.86 -7.04 -13.54
CA TYR A 157 4.10 -6.27 -13.67
C TYR A 157 4.05 -5.25 -14.82
N THR A 158 3.22 -5.49 -15.85
CA THR A 158 2.98 -4.48 -16.88
C THR A 158 2.21 -3.29 -16.31
N ARG A 159 1.18 -3.51 -15.48
CA ARG A 159 0.51 -2.40 -14.77
C ARG A 159 1.49 -1.60 -13.92
N GLN A 160 2.37 -2.27 -13.17
CA GLN A 160 3.40 -1.61 -12.35
C GLN A 160 4.31 -0.72 -13.21
N PHE A 161 4.76 -1.24 -14.35
CA PHE A 161 5.61 -0.51 -15.28
C PHE A 161 4.91 0.70 -15.90
N VAL A 162 3.68 0.51 -16.37
CA VAL A 162 2.85 1.58 -16.95
C VAL A 162 2.59 2.67 -15.92
N ASP A 163 2.18 2.30 -14.70
CA ASP A 163 1.92 3.25 -13.62
C ASP A 163 3.17 4.04 -13.25
N ALA A 164 4.35 3.43 -13.26
CA ALA A 164 5.61 4.10 -12.99
C ALA A 164 5.97 5.16 -14.03
N LEU A 165 5.62 4.91 -15.30
CA LEU A 165 5.88 5.83 -16.42
C LEU A 165 4.79 6.90 -16.59
N SER A 166 3.78 6.94 -15.72
CA SER A 166 2.74 7.95 -15.80
C SER A 166 3.32 9.37 -15.77
N PRO A 167 2.91 10.26 -16.69
CA PRO A 167 3.38 11.65 -16.70
C PRO A 167 2.99 12.42 -15.44
N SER A 168 2.01 11.93 -14.66
CA SER A 168 1.66 12.50 -13.36
C SER A 168 2.76 12.40 -12.32
N ASN A 169 3.70 11.46 -12.48
CA ASN A 169 4.68 11.14 -11.45
C ASN A 169 5.92 12.05 -11.50
N PHE A 170 6.03 12.93 -12.50
CA PHE A 170 7.20 13.78 -12.72
C PHE A 170 6.82 15.25 -12.74
N LEU A 171 7.60 16.08 -12.04
CA LEU A 171 7.37 17.53 -11.95
C LEU A 171 7.25 18.17 -13.34
N ALA A 172 8.15 17.84 -14.27
CA ALA A 172 8.21 18.45 -15.59
C ALA A 172 6.98 18.18 -16.49
N THR A 173 6.20 17.15 -16.16
CA THR A 173 5.05 16.72 -16.97
C THR A 173 3.73 16.78 -16.20
N ASN A 174 3.75 17.23 -14.93
CA ASN A 174 2.56 17.32 -14.10
C ASN A 174 2.10 18.79 -13.97
N PRO A 175 0.95 19.16 -14.58
CA PRO A 175 0.48 20.54 -14.58
C PRO A 175 0.10 21.05 -13.18
N GLU A 176 -0.43 20.20 -12.31
CA GLU A 176 -0.74 20.57 -10.93
C GLU A 176 0.54 20.88 -10.15
N ALA A 177 1.57 20.04 -10.30
CA ALA A 177 2.85 20.25 -9.64
C ALA A 177 3.58 21.51 -10.12
N ILE A 178 3.59 21.75 -11.44
CA ILE A 178 4.15 22.97 -12.01
C ILE A 178 3.41 24.20 -11.50
N SER A 179 2.07 24.20 -11.57
CA SER A 179 1.24 25.31 -11.11
C SER A 179 1.42 25.59 -9.61
N THR A 180 1.49 24.53 -8.79
CA THR A 180 1.72 24.63 -7.34
C THR A 180 3.11 25.19 -7.04
N ALA A 181 4.15 24.72 -7.75
CA ALA A 181 5.50 25.24 -7.59
C ALA A 181 5.59 26.72 -7.98
N LEU A 182 4.94 27.13 -9.06
CA LEU A 182 4.92 28.54 -9.49
C LEU A 182 4.14 29.43 -8.52
N SER A 183 2.92 29.03 -8.14
CA SER A 183 2.05 29.80 -7.24
C SER A 183 2.59 29.92 -5.82
N SER A 184 3.33 28.92 -5.34
CA SER A 184 4.00 28.93 -4.03
C SER A 184 5.39 29.60 -4.05
N GLY A 185 5.86 30.07 -5.20
CA GLY A 185 7.21 30.62 -5.34
C GLY A 185 8.32 29.58 -5.11
N GLY A 186 8.03 28.29 -5.33
CA GLY A 186 8.93 27.15 -5.14
C GLY A 186 8.89 26.52 -3.74
N GLN A 187 8.11 27.08 -2.81
CA GLN A 187 8.00 26.59 -1.44
C GLN A 187 7.51 25.12 -1.38
N SER A 188 6.58 24.73 -2.25
CA SER A 188 6.08 23.35 -2.31
C SER A 188 7.17 22.31 -2.61
N LEU A 189 8.19 22.68 -3.41
CA LEU A 189 9.31 21.81 -3.73
C LEU A 189 10.28 21.69 -2.57
N VAL A 190 10.47 22.77 -1.80
CA VAL A 190 11.30 22.76 -0.59
C VAL A 190 10.69 21.83 0.46
N GLU A 191 9.38 21.98 0.71
CA GLU A 191 8.63 21.11 1.62
C GLU A 191 8.64 19.65 1.14
N GLY A 192 8.44 19.43 -0.17
CA GLY A 192 8.49 18.10 -0.75
C GLY A 192 9.85 17.41 -0.63
N PHE A 193 10.94 18.17 -0.77
CA PHE A 193 12.29 17.65 -0.54
C PHE A 193 12.56 17.33 0.93
N GLN A 194 12.06 18.14 1.86
CA GLN A 194 12.14 17.84 3.29
C GLN A 194 11.38 16.56 3.64
N ASN A 195 10.17 16.39 3.10
CA ASN A 195 9.37 15.17 3.26
C ASN A 195 10.14 13.94 2.72
N PHE A 196 10.73 14.06 1.53
CA PHE A 196 11.56 13.00 0.94
C PHE A 196 12.75 12.62 1.85
N LEU A 197 13.51 13.61 2.34
CA LEU A 197 14.64 13.34 3.23
C LEU A 197 14.21 12.64 4.52
N ALA A 198 13.07 13.05 5.10
CA ALA A 198 12.50 12.39 6.27
C ALA A 198 12.11 10.93 5.97
N ASP A 199 11.51 10.67 4.80
CA ASP A 199 11.12 9.32 4.36
C ASP A 199 12.34 8.43 4.08
N VAL A 200 13.41 8.98 3.50
CA VAL A 200 14.69 8.27 3.30
C VAL A 200 15.30 7.88 4.66
N GLN A 201 15.32 8.79 5.63
CA GLN A 201 15.79 8.48 6.99
C GLN A 201 14.92 7.43 7.68
N ARG A 202 13.60 7.47 7.47
CA ARG A 202 12.65 6.48 8.01
C ARG A 202 12.73 5.13 7.28
N GLY A 203 13.23 5.11 6.05
CA GLY A 203 13.33 3.94 5.20
C GLY A 203 11.98 3.45 4.65
N LYS A 204 10.93 4.29 4.68
CA LYS A 204 9.60 4.05 4.09
C LYS A 204 8.89 5.37 3.76
N ILE A 205 8.03 5.36 2.73
CA ILE A 205 7.17 6.48 2.35
C ILE A 205 6.13 6.72 3.46
N SER A 206 5.92 7.97 3.84
CA SER A 206 4.89 8.32 4.82
C SER A 206 3.51 8.36 4.17
N THR A 207 2.61 7.51 4.66
CA THR A 207 1.22 7.41 4.15
C THR A 207 0.19 8.13 5.03
N THR A 208 0.62 8.66 6.19
CA THR A 208 -0.22 9.41 7.14
C THR A 208 0.66 10.32 7.99
N ASP A 209 0.06 11.30 8.68
CA ASP A 209 0.75 12.15 9.64
C ASP A 209 0.90 11.43 11.00
N TYR A 210 2.08 10.86 11.23
CA TYR A 210 2.40 10.14 12.46
C TYR A 210 2.44 11.03 13.72
N GLN A 211 2.52 12.36 13.59
CA GLN A 211 2.50 13.25 14.75
C GLN A 211 1.07 13.50 15.25
N GLN A 212 0.09 13.40 14.36
CA GLN A 212 -1.31 13.58 14.71
C GLN A 212 -1.93 12.36 15.39
N PHE A 213 -1.35 11.17 15.24
CA PHE A 213 -1.90 9.94 15.81
C PHE A 213 -0.99 9.33 16.87
N VAL A 214 -1.46 9.36 18.12
CA VAL A 214 -0.76 8.83 19.28
C VAL A 214 -1.64 7.78 19.96
N VAL A 215 -1.19 6.52 19.87
CA VAL A 215 -1.84 5.37 20.49
C VAL A 215 -2.01 5.59 21.99
N GLY A 216 -3.23 5.38 22.48
CA GLY A 216 -3.63 5.61 23.86
C GLY A 216 -3.91 7.07 24.22
N LYS A 217 -3.77 8.02 23.29
CA LYS A 217 -4.16 9.43 23.51
C LYS A 217 -5.29 9.89 22.62
N ASN A 218 -5.26 9.56 21.34
CA ASN A 218 -6.31 9.95 20.39
C ASN A 218 -6.73 8.85 19.39
N ILE A 219 -5.99 7.73 19.36
CA ILE A 219 -6.42 6.47 18.77
C ILE A 219 -6.27 5.35 19.79
N ALA A 220 -7.06 4.28 19.71
CA ALA A 220 -7.10 3.20 20.71
C ALA A 220 -7.39 3.73 22.12
N VAL A 221 -8.40 4.60 22.23
CA VAL A 221 -8.74 5.32 23.46
C VAL A 221 -9.99 4.79 24.14
N THR A 222 -10.58 3.68 23.66
CA THR A 222 -11.70 3.06 24.35
C THR A 222 -11.21 2.54 25.71
N PRO A 223 -11.80 2.98 26.84
CA PRO A 223 -11.32 2.59 28.16
C PRO A 223 -11.31 1.08 28.34
N GLY A 224 -10.21 0.54 28.86
CA GLY A 224 -10.03 -0.88 29.07
C GLY A 224 -8.72 -1.18 29.80
N GLU A 225 -8.58 -2.43 30.25
CA GLU A 225 -7.44 -2.88 31.04
C GLU A 225 -6.89 -4.20 30.47
N VAL A 226 -5.58 -4.40 30.59
CA VAL A 226 -4.95 -5.68 30.25
C VAL A 226 -5.23 -6.67 31.38
N VAL A 227 -6.06 -7.69 31.09
CA VAL A 227 -6.51 -8.69 32.07
C VAL A 227 -5.73 -10.01 31.99
N PHE A 228 -5.00 -10.23 30.90
CA PHE A 228 -4.10 -11.37 30.74
C PHE A 228 -2.92 -11.00 29.85
N ARG A 229 -1.77 -11.59 30.13
CA ARG A 229 -0.56 -11.43 29.33
C ARG A 229 0.23 -12.73 29.34
N ASN A 230 0.69 -13.15 28.17
CA ASN A 230 1.70 -14.20 28.04
C ASN A 230 2.79 -13.75 27.05
N HIS A 231 3.57 -14.70 26.52
CA HIS A 231 4.63 -14.38 25.57
C HIS A 231 4.09 -13.88 24.22
N LEU A 232 2.85 -14.21 23.82
CA LEU A 232 2.33 -13.91 22.49
C LEU A 232 1.28 -12.79 22.47
N ILE A 233 0.49 -12.64 23.53
CA ILE A 233 -0.64 -11.71 23.57
C ILE A 233 -0.71 -10.92 24.88
N GLU A 234 -1.31 -9.74 24.77
CA GLU A 234 -2.06 -9.10 25.85
C GLU A 234 -3.55 -9.23 25.51
N LEU A 235 -4.38 -9.59 26.49
CA LEU A 235 -5.83 -9.56 26.36
C LEU A 235 -6.36 -8.32 27.06
N ILE A 236 -7.01 -7.45 26.30
CA ILE A 236 -7.63 -6.22 26.81
C ILE A 236 -9.11 -6.53 27.07
N GLN A 237 -9.61 -6.23 28.27
CA GLN A 237 -11.04 -6.15 28.55
C GLN A 237 -11.45 -4.68 28.57
N TYR A 238 -12.44 -4.31 27.76
CA TYR A 238 -12.93 -2.93 27.74
C TYR A 238 -13.93 -2.66 28.85
N THR A 239 -13.89 -1.45 29.41
CA THR A 239 -14.77 -1.00 30.48
C THR A 239 -16.21 -0.90 29.97
N PRO A 240 -17.20 -1.57 30.59
CA PRO A 240 -18.59 -1.48 30.19
C PRO A 240 -19.13 -0.04 30.27
N THR A 241 -19.91 0.37 29.27
CA THR A 241 -20.59 1.69 29.25
C THR A 241 -22.10 1.60 29.48
N THR A 242 -22.63 0.38 29.68
CA THR A 242 -24.04 0.09 29.92
C THR A 242 -24.25 -0.49 31.32
N LYS A 243 -25.48 -0.38 31.87
CA LYS A 243 -25.84 -0.95 33.18
C LYS A 243 -25.94 -2.48 33.17
N GLN A 244 -26.30 -3.04 32.02
CA GLN A 244 -26.43 -4.47 31.79
C GLN A 244 -25.71 -4.81 30.50
N VAL A 245 -25.14 -6.00 30.45
CA VAL A 245 -24.45 -6.53 29.28
C VAL A 245 -25.03 -7.89 28.91
N HIS A 246 -24.82 -8.29 27.66
CA HIS A 246 -25.08 -9.66 27.22
C HIS A 246 -24.23 -10.64 28.02
N ALA A 247 -24.83 -11.79 28.39
CA ALA A 247 -24.16 -12.81 29.19
C ALA A 247 -22.89 -13.31 28.49
N LYS A 248 -23.00 -13.76 27.24
CA LYS A 248 -21.86 -14.26 26.46
C LYS A 248 -20.96 -13.11 26.01
N PRO A 249 -19.66 -13.09 26.42
CA PRO A 249 -18.75 -12.04 26.02
C PRO A 249 -18.37 -12.16 24.54
N LEU A 250 -17.77 -11.10 24.01
CA LEU A 250 -17.23 -11.01 22.65
C LEU A 250 -15.70 -11.02 22.70
N VAL A 251 -15.06 -12.01 22.08
CA VAL A 251 -13.60 -12.09 21.94
C VAL A 251 -13.21 -11.75 20.50
N ILE A 252 -12.41 -10.72 20.31
CA ILE A 252 -11.97 -10.23 19.01
C ILE A 252 -10.50 -10.61 18.79
N CYS A 253 -10.24 -11.32 17.70
CA CYS A 253 -8.91 -11.69 17.22
C CYS A 253 -8.58 -10.89 15.94
N PRO A 254 -7.85 -9.76 16.06
CA PRO A 254 -7.45 -8.95 14.92
C PRO A 254 -6.30 -9.63 14.15
N PRO A 255 -5.93 -9.11 12.95
CA PRO A 255 -4.71 -9.57 12.29
C PRO A 255 -3.47 -9.17 13.09
N TRP A 256 -2.41 -9.98 13.01
CA TRP A 256 -1.07 -9.62 13.52
C TRP A 256 -0.15 -9.00 12.46
N ILE A 257 -0.61 -8.91 11.20
CA ILE A 257 0.07 -8.16 10.13
C ILE A 257 0.04 -6.65 10.45
N ASN A 258 -1.11 -6.17 10.91
CA ASN A 258 -1.33 -4.83 11.44
C ASN A 258 -1.56 -4.90 12.95
N ARG A 259 -1.78 -3.75 13.59
CA ARG A 259 -2.07 -3.67 15.04
C ARG A 259 -3.57 -3.78 15.32
N PHE A 260 -3.90 -4.21 16.54
CA PHE A 260 -5.30 -4.41 16.97
C PHE A 260 -6.17 -3.16 16.83
N TYR A 261 -5.58 -1.97 16.96
CA TYR A 261 -6.31 -0.69 16.98
C TYR A 261 -6.96 -0.32 15.65
N ILE A 262 -6.77 -1.09 14.57
CA ILE A 262 -7.60 -0.95 13.36
C ILE A 262 -9.10 -1.12 13.65
N LEU A 263 -9.46 -1.85 14.72
CA LEU A 263 -10.84 -1.98 15.18
C LEU A 263 -11.19 -1.00 16.32
N ASP A 264 -10.23 -0.17 16.74
CA ASP A 264 -10.36 0.81 17.81
C ASP A 264 -9.55 2.07 17.47
N LEU A 265 -9.88 2.71 16.35
CA LEU A 265 -9.21 3.93 15.88
C LEU A 265 -9.64 5.13 16.74
N GLN A 266 -10.39 6.07 16.18
CA GLN A 266 -10.93 7.20 16.91
C GLN A 266 -12.31 6.87 17.50
N PRO A 267 -12.80 7.62 18.51
CA PRO A 267 -14.13 7.39 19.07
C PRO A 267 -15.28 7.41 18.03
N ALA A 268 -15.12 8.14 16.93
CA ALA A 268 -16.13 8.26 15.88
C ALA A 268 -16.24 7.01 14.98
N ASN A 269 -15.18 6.20 14.89
CA ASN A 269 -15.09 5.04 14.00
C ASN A 269 -14.52 3.78 14.69
N SER A 270 -14.51 3.75 16.02
CA SER A 270 -14.13 2.58 16.81
C SER A 270 -15.25 1.55 16.83
N TYR A 271 -14.99 0.38 16.22
CA TYR A 271 -15.88 -0.78 16.30
C TYR A 271 -15.96 -1.31 17.74
N VAL A 272 -14.85 -1.34 18.46
CA VAL A 272 -14.81 -1.76 19.86
C VAL A 272 -15.73 -0.89 20.71
N LYS A 273 -15.59 0.44 20.63
CA LYS A 273 -16.44 1.38 21.38
C LYS A 273 -17.91 1.13 21.08
N TYR A 274 -18.25 0.99 19.79
CA TYR A 274 -19.61 0.70 19.37
C TYR A 274 -20.14 -0.59 20.02
N MET A 275 -19.38 -1.69 20.02
CA MET A 275 -19.81 -2.95 20.61
C MET A 275 -19.98 -2.89 22.14
N VAL A 276 -19.11 -2.16 22.83
CA VAL A 276 -19.24 -1.91 24.27
C VAL A 276 -20.53 -1.12 24.55
N GLU A 277 -20.83 -0.10 23.74
CA GLU A 277 -22.07 0.69 23.83
C GLU A 277 -23.34 -0.10 23.50
N GLN A 278 -23.23 -1.15 22.68
CA GLN A 278 -24.31 -2.10 22.43
C GLN A 278 -24.52 -3.09 23.59
N GLY A 279 -23.71 -3.02 24.66
CA GLY A 279 -23.84 -3.86 25.83
C GLY A 279 -23.15 -5.21 25.72
N PHE A 280 -22.10 -5.35 24.91
CA PHE A 280 -21.23 -6.53 24.97
C PHE A 280 -20.10 -6.32 25.99
N THR A 281 -19.76 -7.39 26.74
CA THR A 281 -18.44 -7.47 27.38
C THR A 281 -17.42 -7.81 26.31
N VAL A 282 -16.58 -6.85 25.94
CA VAL A 282 -15.64 -6.98 24.81
C VAL A 282 -14.23 -7.25 25.29
N PHE A 283 -13.61 -8.28 24.72
CA PHE A 283 -12.20 -8.60 24.85
C PHE A 283 -11.49 -8.48 23.50
N MET A 284 -10.30 -7.90 23.47
CA MET A 284 -9.46 -7.78 22.27
C MET A 284 -8.10 -8.40 22.50
N VAL A 285 -7.69 -9.25 21.56
CA VAL A 285 -6.33 -9.78 21.51
C VAL A 285 -5.40 -8.73 20.92
N SER A 286 -4.40 -8.31 21.70
CA SER A 286 -3.29 -7.46 21.26
C SER A 286 -2.05 -8.33 21.07
N TRP A 287 -1.70 -8.61 19.81
CA TRP A 287 -0.55 -9.45 19.45
C TRP A 287 0.77 -8.74 19.73
N LYS A 288 1.73 -9.50 20.27
CA LYS A 288 3.12 -9.07 20.43
C LYS A 288 3.76 -8.85 19.05
N ASN A 289 4.58 -7.81 18.93
CA ASN A 289 5.44 -7.65 17.76
C ASN A 289 6.63 -8.62 17.88
N PRO A 290 6.82 -9.56 16.95
CA PRO A 290 7.86 -10.57 17.08
C PRO A 290 9.27 -9.94 17.01
N THR A 291 10.17 -10.49 17.82
CA THR A 291 11.62 -10.31 17.74
C THR A 291 12.26 -11.62 17.27
N ALA A 292 13.58 -11.64 17.03
CA ALA A 292 14.29 -12.87 16.64
C ALA A 292 14.09 -14.06 17.61
N GLU A 293 13.67 -13.79 18.86
CA GLU A 293 13.33 -14.82 19.86
C GLU A 293 12.08 -15.62 19.49
N TYR A 294 11.23 -15.12 18.60
CA TYR A 294 9.98 -15.75 18.16
C TYR A 294 10.18 -16.68 16.95
N ARG A 295 11.43 -17.00 16.59
CA ARG A 295 11.76 -17.78 15.38
C ARG A 295 11.07 -19.15 15.30
N ASP A 296 10.75 -19.74 16.45
CA ASP A 296 10.14 -21.06 16.56
C ASP A 296 8.62 -20.99 16.83
N VAL A 297 8.04 -19.78 16.84
CA VAL A 297 6.60 -19.58 17.03
C VAL A 297 5.89 -19.82 15.69
N GLY A 298 5.16 -20.93 15.61
CA GLY A 298 4.38 -21.32 14.44
C GLY A 298 2.91 -20.89 14.52
N PHE A 299 2.16 -21.14 13.45
CA PHE A 299 0.73 -20.85 13.37
C PHE A 299 -0.09 -21.51 14.50
N GLU A 300 0.31 -22.69 14.94
CA GLU A 300 -0.32 -23.43 16.05
C GLU A 300 -0.21 -22.70 17.40
N ASN A 301 0.90 -21.97 17.64
CA ASN A 301 1.06 -21.16 18.85
C ASN A 301 0.08 -19.99 18.89
N TYR A 302 -0.25 -19.40 17.73
CA TYR A 302 -1.27 -18.35 17.66
C TYR A 302 -2.66 -18.87 18.06
N ILE A 303 -2.96 -20.14 17.79
CA ILE A 303 -4.20 -20.78 18.24
C ILE A 303 -4.13 -21.10 19.74
N THR A 304 -3.09 -21.82 20.16
CA THR A 304 -2.98 -22.40 21.51
C THR A 304 -2.64 -21.38 22.59
N ASP A 305 -1.65 -20.53 22.34
CA ASP A 305 -1.19 -19.48 23.26
C ASP A 305 -1.87 -18.14 23.02
N GLY A 306 -2.49 -17.94 21.85
CA GLY A 306 -3.31 -16.77 21.54
C GLY A 306 -4.80 -17.01 21.78
N LEU A 307 -5.50 -17.49 20.76
CA LEU A 307 -6.96 -17.61 20.74
C LEU A 307 -7.52 -18.40 21.94
N TYR A 308 -6.98 -19.59 22.23
CA TYR A 308 -7.49 -20.42 23.32
C TYR A 308 -7.27 -19.77 24.69
N LYS A 309 -6.13 -19.12 24.92
CA LYS A 309 -5.89 -18.35 26.16
C LYS A 309 -6.81 -17.14 26.30
N ALA A 310 -7.12 -16.48 25.18
CA ALA A 310 -8.10 -15.39 25.17
C ALA A 310 -9.50 -15.89 25.55
N ILE A 311 -9.94 -17.03 25.00
CA ILE A 311 -11.23 -17.65 25.31
C ILE A 311 -11.27 -18.13 26.77
N ASP A 312 -10.23 -18.82 27.24
CA ASP A 312 -10.12 -19.29 28.63
C ASP A 312 -10.27 -18.14 29.61
N THR A 313 -9.54 -17.06 29.36
CA THR A 313 -9.56 -15.86 30.21
C THR A 313 -10.93 -15.19 30.16
N ALA A 314 -11.52 -15.02 28.97
CA ALA A 314 -12.82 -14.39 28.82
C ALA A 314 -13.93 -15.18 29.54
N CYS A 315 -13.94 -16.51 29.40
CA CYS A 315 -14.87 -17.40 30.13
C CYS A 315 -14.65 -17.33 31.64
N ALA A 316 -13.39 -17.34 32.11
CA ALA A 316 -13.08 -17.25 33.54
C ALA A 316 -13.54 -15.92 34.15
N ILE A 317 -13.41 -14.82 33.41
CA ILE A 317 -13.83 -13.48 33.87
C ILE A 317 -15.34 -13.31 33.80
N SER A 318 -16.00 -13.76 32.72
CA SER A 318 -17.45 -13.61 32.56
C SER A 318 -18.26 -14.61 33.38
N GLY A 319 -17.67 -15.74 33.76
CA GLY A 319 -18.38 -16.87 34.35
C GLY A 319 -19.17 -17.71 33.34
N GLU A 320 -19.06 -17.41 32.05
CA GLU A 320 -19.75 -18.15 30.98
C GLU A 320 -18.91 -19.34 30.51
N SER A 321 -19.59 -20.37 30.00
CA SER A 321 -18.92 -21.53 29.39
C SER A 321 -18.52 -21.31 27.93
N SER A 322 -18.99 -20.24 27.29
CA SER A 322 -18.75 -19.95 25.88
C SER A 322 -18.74 -18.47 25.55
N VAL A 323 -18.06 -18.11 24.47
CA VAL A 323 -17.92 -16.74 23.96
C VAL A 323 -18.47 -16.61 22.54
N ASN A 324 -18.77 -15.39 22.11
CA ASN A 324 -18.87 -15.06 20.69
C ASN A 324 -17.47 -14.64 20.21
N ALA A 325 -17.02 -15.15 19.06
CA ALA A 325 -15.70 -14.89 18.52
C ALA A 325 -15.78 -14.08 17.22
N VAL A 326 -14.92 -13.09 17.08
CA VAL A 326 -14.71 -12.34 15.84
C VAL A 326 -13.26 -12.55 15.39
N GLY A 327 -13.07 -12.96 14.14
CA GLY A 327 -11.76 -13.00 13.51
C GLY A 327 -11.69 -12.02 12.34
N TYR A 328 -10.65 -11.19 12.30
CA TYR A 328 -10.45 -10.20 11.23
C TYR A 328 -9.19 -10.54 10.42
N CYS A 329 -9.33 -10.56 9.08
CA CYS A 329 -8.25 -10.88 8.15
C CYS A 329 -7.58 -12.21 8.54
N ILE A 330 -6.25 -12.27 8.74
CA ILE A 330 -5.56 -13.51 9.14
C ILE A 330 -5.99 -14.04 10.51
N GLY A 331 -6.50 -13.18 11.41
CA GLY A 331 -7.12 -13.61 12.67
C GLY A 331 -8.40 -14.41 12.45
N GLY A 332 -9.11 -14.16 11.34
CA GLY A 332 -10.24 -14.99 10.89
C GLY A 332 -9.79 -16.30 10.27
N THR A 333 -8.70 -16.33 9.51
CA THR A 333 -8.13 -17.58 8.98
C THR A 333 -7.72 -18.51 10.13
N MET A 334 -7.09 -17.95 11.16
CA MET A 334 -6.78 -18.64 12.42
C MET A 334 -8.05 -19.13 13.14
N LEU A 335 -9.06 -18.28 13.31
CA LEU A 335 -10.34 -18.67 13.92
C LEU A 335 -11.01 -19.82 13.16
N SER A 336 -10.99 -19.78 11.83
CA SER A 336 -11.55 -20.85 10.99
C SER A 336 -10.83 -22.18 11.21
N ALA A 337 -9.49 -22.18 11.23
CA ALA A 337 -8.71 -23.38 11.51
C ALA A 337 -8.96 -23.91 12.93
N ALA A 338 -9.00 -23.01 13.92
CA ALA A 338 -9.25 -23.37 15.31
C ALA A 338 -10.62 -24.00 15.52
N LEU A 339 -11.67 -23.52 14.84
CA LEU A 339 -13.01 -24.11 14.91
C LEU A 339 -13.03 -25.57 14.42
N SER A 340 -12.28 -25.88 13.37
CA SER A 340 -12.14 -27.27 12.90
C SER A 340 -11.49 -28.17 13.95
N VAL A 341 -10.42 -27.69 14.61
CA VAL A 341 -9.76 -28.43 15.70
C VAL A 341 -10.66 -28.56 16.94
N MET A 342 -11.39 -27.49 17.30
CA MET A 342 -12.33 -27.51 18.42
C MET A 342 -13.46 -28.51 18.19
N GLN A 343 -14.02 -28.56 16.98
CA GLN A 343 -15.05 -29.53 16.62
C GLN A 343 -14.56 -30.97 16.76
N GLN A 344 -13.32 -31.26 16.34
CA GLN A 344 -12.71 -32.58 16.49
C GLN A 344 -12.56 -32.99 17.97
N ASN A 345 -12.29 -32.01 18.84
CA ASN A 345 -12.09 -32.22 20.27
C ASN A 345 -13.36 -32.04 21.12
N ASN A 346 -14.53 -31.89 20.50
CA ASN A 346 -15.81 -31.60 21.17
C ASN A 346 -15.77 -30.35 22.07
N ASP A 347 -14.96 -29.37 21.68
CA ASP A 347 -14.82 -28.11 22.39
C ASP A 347 -15.88 -27.11 21.93
N THR A 348 -16.80 -26.78 22.83
CA THR A 348 -17.99 -25.95 22.56
C THR A 348 -17.86 -24.52 23.11
N ARG A 349 -16.64 -24.09 23.45
CA ARG A 349 -16.38 -22.76 24.05
C ARG A 349 -16.63 -21.59 23.10
N ILE A 350 -16.87 -21.80 21.80
CA ILE A 350 -17.32 -20.76 20.86
C ILE A 350 -18.80 -20.97 20.53
N ASN A 351 -19.63 -20.02 20.91
CA ASN A 351 -21.08 -19.99 20.64
C ASN A 351 -21.41 -19.52 19.22
N SER A 352 -20.69 -18.51 18.74
CA SER A 352 -20.82 -17.99 17.38
C SER A 352 -19.47 -17.47 16.89
N ALA A 353 -19.24 -17.54 15.58
CA ALA A 353 -18.03 -17.05 14.93
C ALA A 353 -18.39 -16.09 13.80
N THR A 354 -17.75 -14.92 13.79
CA THR A 354 -17.93 -13.88 12.77
C THR A 354 -16.59 -13.60 12.09
N PHE A 355 -16.59 -13.54 10.75
CA PHE A 355 -15.39 -13.36 9.95
C PHE A 355 -15.42 -12.03 9.20
N PHE A 356 -14.52 -11.13 9.55
CA PHE A 356 -14.35 -9.84 8.87
C PHE A 356 -13.26 -9.96 7.82
N THR A 357 -13.62 -9.71 6.55
CA THR A 357 -12.70 -9.70 5.39
C THR A 357 -11.66 -10.83 5.44
N THR A 358 -12.12 -12.05 5.69
CA THR A 358 -11.28 -13.20 5.95
C THR A 358 -11.31 -14.14 4.76
N LEU A 359 -10.13 -14.62 4.36
CA LEU A 359 -10.01 -15.71 3.39
C LEU A 359 -9.87 -17.04 4.14
N THR A 360 -10.67 -18.01 3.72
CA THR A 360 -10.56 -19.43 4.10
C THR A 360 -10.22 -20.29 2.89
N ASP A 361 -10.67 -19.89 1.70
CA ASP A 361 -10.23 -20.41 0.41
C ASP A 361 -9.18 -19.46 -0.20
N PHE A 362 -7.94 -19.93 -0.27
CA PHE A 362 -6.80 -19.19 -0.85
C PHE A 362 -6.56 -19.52 -2.33
N SER A 363 -7.37 -20.39 -2.96
CA SER A 363 -7.20 -20.76 -4.38
C SER A 363 -7.34 -19.56 -5.33
N LYS A 364 -8.03 -18.51 -4.88
CA LYS A 364 -8.25 -17.25 -5.62
C LYS A 364 -7.91 -16.03 -4.76
N ALA A 365 -6.76 -16.02 -4.09
CA ALA A 365 -6.31 -14.92 -3.22
C ALA A 365 -5.89 -13.63 -3.97
N GLY A 366 -6.19 -13.52 -5.27
CA GLY A 366 -5.88 -12.36 -6.10
C GLY A 366 -4.37 -12.20 -6.33
N GLU A 367 -3.89 -10.96 -6.31
CA GLU A 367 -2.48 -10.64 -6.56
C GLU A 367 -1.53 -11.19 -5.48
N LEU A 368 -2.04 -11.61 -4.32
CA LEU A 368 -1.22 -12.32 -3.32
C LEU A 368 -0.62 -13.59 -3.88
N CYS A 369 -1.29 -14.28 -4.81
CA CYS A 369 -0.78 -15.50 -5.43
C CYS A 369 0.49 -15.24 -6.28
N LEU A 370 0.77 -13.99 -6.65
CA LEU A 370 1.99 -13.59 -7.37
C LEU A 370 3.22 -13.50 -6.46
N PHE A 371 3.00 -13.62 -5.15
CA PHE A 371 4.03 -13.52 -4.10
C PHE A 371 4.19 -14.83 -3.31
N THR A 372 3.62 -15.93 -3.81
CA THR A 372 3.61 -17.25 -3.15
C THR A 372 4.03 -18.38 -4.08
N ASP A 373 4.85 -18.10 -5.10
CA ASP A 373 5.43 -19.16 -5.93
C ASP A 373 6.57 -19.90 -5.20
N ASP A 374 6.90 -21.12 -5.64
CA ASP A 374 7.90 -21.96 -4.97
C ASP A 374 9.26 -21.25 -4.81
N ALA A 375 9.69 -20.48 -5.82
CA ALA A 375 10.97 -19.76 -5.74
C ALA A 375 10.92 -18.61 -4.72
N GLN A 376 9.79 -17.93 -4.62
CA GLN A 376 9.56 -16.88 -3.62
C GLN A 376 9.43 -17.45 -2.21
N LEU A 377 8.79 -18.62 -2.06
CA LEU A 377 8.70 -19.33 -0.78
C LEU A 377 10.07 -19.83 -0.33
N ASP A 378 10.86 -20.42 -1.23
CA ASP A 378 12.24 -20.83 -0.94
C ASP A 378 13.11 -19.63 -0.51
N ALA A 379 12.99 -18.50 -1.20
CA ALA A 379 13.69 -17.27 -0.83
C ALA A 379 13.23 -16.72 0.53
N LEU A 380 11.92 -16.81 0.82
CA LEU A 380 11.36 -16.43 2.09
C LEU A 380 11.86 -17.34 3.22
N ASP A 381 11.91 -18.65 3.01
CA ASP A 381 12.39 -19.64 3.97
C ASP A 381 13.88 -19.47 4.27
N ALA A 382 14.70 -19.24 3.25
CA ALA A 382 16.12 -18.93 3.41
C ALA A 382 16.32 -17.66 4.25
N ARG A 383 15.51 -16.63 3.99
CA ARG A 383 15.53 -15.39 4.76
C ARG A 383 15.06 -15.58 6.19
N MET A 384 13.94 -16.26 6.40
CA MET A 384 13.36 -16.55 7.71
C MET A 384 14.30 -17.40 8.57
N SER A 385 14.99 -18.37 7.96
CA SER A 385 15.97 -19.22 8.65
C SER A 385 17.16 -18.42 9.18
N ARG A 386 17.57 -17.39 8.45
CA ARG A 386 18.68 -16.50 8.80
C ARG A 386 18.28 -15.42 9.81
N ASP A 387 17.19 -14.71 9.53
CA ASP A 387 16.80 -13.51 10.28
C ASP A 387 15.91 -13.86 11.50
N GLY A 388 15.30 -15.05 11.52
CA GLY A 388 14.37 -15.54 12.56
C GLY A 388 13.00 -14.85 12.56
N ILE A 389 12.84 -13.78 11.78
CA ILE A 389 11.60 -12.99 11.67
C ILE A 389 11.43 -12.39 10.29
N LEU A 390 10.17 -12.22 9.87
CA LEU A 390 9.85 -11.44 8.68
C LEU A 390 9.66 -9.97 9.07
N SER A 391 10.59 -9.12 8.64
CA SER A 391 10.50 -7.68 8.96
C SER A 391 9.19 -7.06 8.43
N GLY A 392 8.55 -6.21 9.23
CA GLY A 392 7.35 -5.48 8.80
C GLY A 392 7.58 -4.59 7.56
N LYS A 393 8.82 -4.14 7.33
CA LYS A 393 9.20 -3.43 6.09
C LYS A 393 9.00 -4.31 4.85
N ALA A 394 9.47 -5.56 4.89
CA ALA A 394 9.32 -6.49 3.78
C ALA A 394 7.85 -6.80 3.49
N MET A 395 7.05 -7.09 4.53
CA MET A 395 5.61 -7.30 4.36
C MET A 395 4.92 -6.07 3.78
N GLY A 396 5.20 -4.88 4.33
CA GLY A 396 4.62 -3.62 3.88
C GLY A 396 4.92 -3.34 2.40
N THR A 397 6.13 -3.62 1.92
CA THR A 397 6.50 -3.48 0.51
C THR A 397 5.64 -4.37 -0.40
N THR A 398 5.43 -5.64 -0.03
CA THR A 398 4.54 -6.55 -0.81
C THR A 398 3.12 -6.00 -0.88
N PHE A 399 2.56 -5.51 0.23
CA PHE A 399 1.23 -4.90 0.22
C PHE A 399 1.14 -3.61 -0.60
N SER A 400 2.15 -2.73 -0.54
CA SER A 400 2.19 -1.50 -1.34
C SER A 400 2.30 -1.78 -2.84
N MET A 401 3.03 -2.83 -3.25
CA MET A 401 3.17 -3.20 -4.67
C MET A 401 1.84 -3.65 -5.28
N MET A 402 0.96 -4.32 -4.52
CA MET A 402 -0.37 -4.72 -5.00
C MET A 402 -1.28 -3.53 -5.37
N ARG A 403 -0.96 -2.29 -4.91
CA ARG A 403 -1.71 -1.08 -5.28
C ARG A 403 -0.78 0.10 -5.51
N ALA A 404 0.21 -0.05 -6.38
CA ALA A 404 1.26 0.96 -6.55
C ALA A 404 0.76 2.35 -6.92
N ASN A 405 -0.28 2.49 -7.76
CA ASN A 405 -0.83 3.81 -8.09
C ASN A 405 -1.31 4.56 -6.82
N ASP A 406 -2.12 3.89 -5.99
CA ASP A 406 -2.72 4.50 -4.81
C ASP A 406 -1.75 4.57 -3.62
N MET A 407 -0.87 3.57 -3.46
CA MET A 407 -0.04 3.38 -2.27
C MET A 407 1.42 3.80 -2.44
N ILE A 408 1.86 4.11 -3.66
CA ILE A 408 3.22 4.60 -3.93
C ILE A 408 3.14 5.93 -4.67
N TRP A 409 2.58 5.94 -5.89
CA TRP A 409 2.65 7.10 -6.77
C TRP A 409 1.83 8.29 -6.28
N SER A 410 0.64 8.04 -5.73
CA SER A 410 -0.19 9.09 -5.11
C SER A 410 0.56 9.81 -3.97
N PHE A 411 1.28 9.08 -3.11
CA PHE A 411 2.07 9.67 -2.04
C PHE A 411 3.33 10.36 -2.56
N VAL A 412 4.00 9.83 -3.58
CA VAL A 412 5.13 10.50 -4.24
C VAL A 412 4.69 11.86 -4.79
N VAL A 413 3.57 11.90 -5.52
CA VAL A 413 3.05 13.14 -6.10
C VAL A 413 2.65 14.12 -5.00
N ASN A 414 1.81 13.71 -4.05
CA ASN A 414 1.32 14.61 -3.01
C ASN A 414 2.45 15.08 -2.07
N ASN A 415 3.25 14.16 -1.54
CA ASN A 415 4.25 14.48 -0.53
C ASN A 415 5.45 15.19 -1.13
N TYR A 416 5.93 14.78 -2.32
CA TYR A 416 7.22 15.24 -2.84
C TYR A 416 7.08 16.28 -3.95
N LEU A 417 6.08 16.17 -4.83
CA LEU A 417 5.89 17.16 -5.91
C LEU A 417 5.05 18.35 -5.47
N LEU A 418 4.00 18.11 -4.67
CA LEU A 418 3.08 19.14 -4.21
C LEU A 418 3.43 19.71 -2.82
N GLY A 419 4.41 19.12 -2.12
CA GLY A 419 4.80 19.53 -0.78
C GLY A 419 3.72 19.32 0.29
N LYS A 420 2.64 18.58 -0.04
CA LYS A 420 1.53 18.34 0.88
C LYS A 420 1.99 17.39 1.98
N GLN A 421 1.46 17.57 3.18
CA GLN A 421 1.54 16.52 4.19
C GLN A 421 0.56 15.40 3.82
N PRO A 422 0.91 14.12 4.04
CA PRO A 422 -0.03 13.04 3.81
C PRO A 422 -1.29 13.30 4.63
N PHE A 423 -2.45 13.13 3.98
CA PHE A 423 -3.73 13.33 4.65
C PHE A 423 -3.77 12.45 5.92
N PRO A 424 -4.26 12.98 7.06
CA PRO A 424 -4.40 12.18 8.27
C PRO A 424 -5.51 11.16 8.06
N PHE A 425 -5.13 10.03 7.46
CA PHE A 425 -5.94 8.84 7.34
C PHE A 425 -5.57 7.93 8.51
N ASP A 426 -6.57 7.57 9.31
CA ASP A 426 -6.41 6.87 10.58
C ASP A 426 -6.25 5.35 10.46
#